data_AF-A0A353T5B8-F1
#
_entry.id   AF-A0A353T5B8-F1
#
_cell.length_a   1.000
_cell.length_b   1.000
_cell.length_c   1.000
_cell.angle_alpha   90.00
_cell.angle_beta   90.00
_cell.angle_gamma   90.00
#
_symmetry.space_group_name_H-M   'P 1'
#
loop_
_entity.id
_entity.type
_entity.pdbx_description
1 polymer ?
#
loop_
_entity_poly.entity_id
_entity_poly.type
_entity_poly.pdbx_seq_one_letter_code
_entity_poly.pdbx_strand_id
1 'polypeptide(L)'
;KKRAQKKHGIHAAAVDYGGEFIQSVSRIIERAVIAARREEVIGDSHAEEGAVAGAAREAVGQIMAKAIGLNVGGKIGIARFEDHICVALFFGIGLLNLNEVSIGLGHRAV
;
A
#
# COMPACT_ATOMS: atom_id res chain seq x y z
N LYS A 1 -5.13 8.44 -16.74
CA LYS A 1 -4.82 7.18 -16.02
C LYS A 1 -5.96 6.71 -15.11
N LYS A 2 -6.38 7.42 -14.05
CA LYS A 2 -7.57 7.04 -13.21
C LYS A 2 -8.88 6.80 -14.00
N ARG A 3 -9.16 7.62 -15.02
CA ARG A 3 -10.36 7.51 -15.87
C ARG A 3 -10.49 6.21 -16.67
N ALA A 4 -9.39 5.52 -16.98
CA ALA A 4 -9.43 4.28 -17.77
C ALA A 4 -9.86 3.08 -16.92
N GLN A 5 -9.42 3.04 -15.66
CA GLN A 5 -9.72 1.95 -14.71
C GLN A 5 -11.18 1.96 -14.25
N LYS A 6 -11.76 3.15 -14.00
CA LYS A 6 -13.19 3.27 -13.66
C LYS A 6 -14.12 2.71 -14.73
N LYS A 7 -13.73 2.72 -16.02
CA LYS A 7 -14.51 2.09 -17.10
C LYS A 7 -14.59 0.56 -17.00
N HIS A 8 -13.72 -0.05 -16.20
CA HIS A 8 -13.69 -1.49 -15.96
C HIS A 8 -14.12 -1.84 -14.54
N GLY A 9 -14.78 -0.91 -13.82
CA GLY A 9 -15.23 -1.13 -12.43
C GLY A 9 -14.11 -1.13 -11.39
N ILE A 10 -12.89 -0.74 -11.76
CA ILE A 10 -11.75 -0.71 -10.84
C ILE A 10 -11.63 0.67 -10.20
N HIS A 11 -11.73 0.70 -8.87
CA HIS A 11 -11.49 1.87 -8.04
C HIS A 11 -10.05 1.82 -7.53
N ALA A 12 -9.32 2.93 -7.59
CA ALA A 12 -7.91 2.92 -7.19
C ALA A 12 -7.44 4.23 -6.56
N ALA A 13 -6.55 4.08 -5.58
CA ALA A 13 -5.86 5.14 -4.88
C ALA A 13 -4.36 4.90 -4.92
N ALA A 14 -3.59 5.97 -4.75
CA ALA A 14 -2.16 5.87 -4.54
C ALA A 14 -1.69 6.97 -3.59
N VAL A 15 -0.73 6.64 -2.73
CA VAL A 15 -0.12 7.58 -1.79
C VAL A 15 1.39 7.38 -1.75
N ASP A 16 2.11 8.48 -1.60
CA ASP A 16 3.57 8.47 -1.44
C ASP A 16 3.95 8.22 0.01
N TYR A 17 5.05 7.47 0.20
CA TYR A 17 5.66 7.24 1.50
C TYR A 17 7.18 7.39 1.43
N GLY A 18 7.80 7.88 2.51
CA GLY A 18 9.26 7.94 2.66
C GLY A 18 9.68 8.04 4.12
N GLY A 19 10.73 7.31 4.50
CA GLY A 19 11.28 7.34 5.86
C GLY A 19 11.99 6.03 6.27
N GLU A 20 12.37 5.96 7.54
CA GLU A 20 13.01 4.78 8.12
C GLU A 20 12.01 3.61 8.23
N PHE A 21 12.37 2.44 7.69
CA PHE A 21 11.42 1.35 7.48
C PHE A 21 10.75 0.85 8.78
N ILE A 22 11.49 0.59 9.85
CA ILE A 22 10.93 -0.02 11.07
C ILE A 22 9.90 0.90 11.72
N GLN A 23 10.25 2.18 11.87
CA GLN A 23 9.35 3.21 12.44
C GLN A 23 8.20 3.59 11.50
N SER A 24 8.22 3.09 10.26
CA SER A 24 7.25 3.43 9.22
C SER A 24 6.14 2.43 9.03
N VAL A 25 6.27 1.18 9.51
CA VAL A 25 5.32 0.11 9.16
C VAL A 25 3.88 0.50 9.51
N SER A 26 3.64 1.02 10.72
CA SER A 26 2.33 1.51 11.14
C SER A 26 1.84 2.67 10.27
N ARG A 27 2.73 3.60 9.92
CA ARG A 27 2.43 4.75 9.05
C ARG A 27 2.12 4.35 7.61
N ILE A 28 2.79 3.34 7.05
CA ILE A 28 2.50 2.79 5.72
C ILE A 28 1.08 2.24 5.69
N ILE A 29 0.71 1.44 6.69
CA ILE A 29 -0.61 0.83 6.83
C ILE A 29 -1.68 1.92 6.99
N GLU A 30 -1.47 2.86 7.93
CA GLU A 30 -2.39 3.98 8.17
C GLU A 30 -2.60 4.83 6.92
N ARG A 31 -1.50 5.18 6.21
CA ARG A 31 -1.58 5.96 4.96
C ARG A 31 -2.36 5.22 3.88
N ALA A 32 -2.23 3.89 3.79
CA ALA A 32 -3.00 3.09 2.85
C ALA A 32 -4.50 3.19 3.13
N VAL A 33 -4.91 3.05 4.39
CA VAL A 33 -6.32 3.14 4.81
C VAL A 33 -6.88 4.54 4.57
N ILE A 34 -6.17 5.59 5.01
CA ILE A 34 -6.60 6.98 4.82
C ILE A 34 -6.74 7.31 3.33
N ALA A 35 -5.80 6.88 2.49
CA ALA A 35 -5.85 7.13 1.06
C ALA A 35 -6.99 6.36 0.38
N ALA A 36 -7.23 5.11 0.76
CA ALA A 36 -8.30 4.29 0.22
C ALA A 36 -9.68 4.89 0.53
N ARG A 37 -9.89 5.36 1.77
CA ARG A 37 -11.12 6.03 2.19
C ARG A 37 -11.31 7.39 1.50
N ARG A 38 -10.27 8.24 1.50
CA ARG A 38 -10.32 9.58 0.90
C ARG A 38 -10.65 9.55 -0.60
N GLU A 39 -10.18 8.51 -1.31
CA GLU A 39 -10.36 8.36 -2.75
C GLU A 39 -11.54 7.45 -3.11
N GLU A 40 -12.39 7.11 -2.14
CA GLU A 40 -13.61 6.30 -2.32
C GLU A 40 -13.31 4.93 -2.97
N VAL A 41 -12.18 4.33 -2.59
CA VAL A 41 -11.85 2.92 -2.92
C VAL A 41 -12.53 1.98 -1.93
N ILE A 42 -12.67 2.41 -0.68
CA ILE A 42 -13.44 1.75 0.37
C ILE A 42 -14.41 2.74 1.01
N GLY A 43 -15.43 2.23 1.71
CA GLY A 43 -16.28 3.02 2.58
C GLY A 43 -15.70 3.18 3.99
N ASP A 44 -16.58 3.55 4.93
CA ASP A 44 -16.23 3.82 6.33
C ASP A 44 -16.46 2.61 7.26
N SER A 45 -16.64 1.42 6.70
CA SER A 45 -16.88 0.22 7.49
C SER A 45 -15.57 -0.32 8.10
N HIS A 46 -15.64 -0.80 9.35
CA HIS A 46 -14.48 -1.43 10.00
C HIS A 46 -13.94 -2.65 9.23
N ALA A 47 -14.81 -3.36 8.52
CA ALA A 47 -14.42 -4.52 7.71
C ALA A 47 -13.51 -4.11 6.55
N GLU A 48 -13.87 -3.06 5.81
CA GLU A 48 -13.09 -2.58 4.66
C GLU A 48 -11.78 -1.91 5.10
N GLU A 49 -11.80 -1.11 6.17
CA GLU A 49 -10.57 -0.55 6.75
C GLU A 49 -9.62 -1.64 7.22
N GLY A 50 -10.14 -2.66 7.91
CA GLY A 50 -9.39 -3.83 8.35
C GLY A 50 -8.81 -4.63 7.20
N ALA A 51 -9.52 -4.72 6.07
CA ALA A 51 -9.04 -5.41 4.88
C ALA A 51 -7.90 -4.68 4.18
N VAL A 52 -8.00 -3.35 4.00
CA VAL A 52 -6.87 -2.56 3.47
C VAL A 52 -5.67 -2.68 4.41
N ALA A 53 -5.89 -2.59 5.72
CA ALA A 53 -4.81 -2.73 6.70
C ALA A 53 -4.15 -4.11 6.67
N GLY A 54 -4.96 -5.17 6.54
CA GLY A 54 -4.49 -6.55 6.41
C GLY A 54 -3.69 -6.78 5.14
N ALA A 55 -4.20 -6.32 3.99
CA ALA A 55 -3.51 -6.39 2.70
C ALA A 55 -2.19 -5.60 2.73
N ALA A 56 -2.20 -4.39 3.29
CA ALA A 56 -0.99 -3.57 3.44
C ALA A 56 0.06 -4.25 4.32
N ARG A 57 -0.37 -4.85 5.45
CA ARG A 57 0.55 -5.56 6.37
C ARG A 57 1.22 -6.76 5.70
N GLU A 58 0.47 -7.50 4.88
CA GLU A 58 1.03 -8.62 4.10
C GLU A 58 2.05 -8.13 3.07
N ALA A 59 1.73 -7.06 2.33
CA ALA A 59 2.65 -6.44 1.39
C ALA A 59 3.95 -5.96 2.08
N VAL A 60 3.84 -5.35 3.27
CA VAL A 60 5.01 -4.94 4.07
C VAL A 60 5.86 -6.15 4.46
N GLY A 61 5.24 -7.26 4.85
CA GLY A 61 5.94 -8.48 5.25
C GLY A 61 6.87 -9.02 4.15
N GLN A 62 6.46 -8.92 2.88
CA GLN A 62 7.27 -9.38 1.75
C GLN A 62 8.56 -8.57 1.55
N ILE A 63 8.53 -7.27 1.84
CA ILE A 63 9.70 -6.39 1.64
C ILE A 63 10.59 -6.26 2.88
N MET A 64 10.12 -6.77 4.03
CA MET A 64 10.75 -6.58 5.34
C MET A 64 12.20 -7.05 5.38
N ALA A 65 12.50 -8.24 4.85
CA ALA A 65 13.85 -8.81 4.87
C ALA A 65 14.91 -7.94 4.15
N LYS A 66 14.48 -7.13 3.17
CA LYS A 66 15.36 -6.22 2.42
C LYS A 66 15.43 -4.82 3.01
N ALA A 67 14.45 -4.40 3.82
CA ALA A 67 14.27 -3.02 4.23
C ALA A 67 14.57 -2.75 5.72
N ILE A 68 14.67 -3.80 6.56
CA ILE A 68 14.99 -3.65 7.98
C ILE A 68 16.29 -2.85 8.17
N GLY A 69 16.21 -1.78 8.96
CA GLY A 69 17.35 -0.90 9.27
C GLY A 69 17.73 0.08 8.17
N LEU A 70 16.95 0.19 7.09
CA LEU A 70 17.21 1.06 5.95
C LEU A 70 16.09 2.10 5.75
N ASN A 71 16.37 3.13 4.95
CA ASN A 71 15.34 4.05 4.51
C ASN A 71 14.62 3.51 3.29
N VAL A 72 13.31 3.74 3.23
CA VAL A 72 12.48 3.41 2.07
C VAL A 72 11.78 4.65 1.55
N GLY A 73 11.48 4.65 0.25
CA GLY A 73 10.68 5.69 -0.37
C GLY A 73 10.00 5.18 -1.63
N GLY A 74 8.75 5.57 -1.85
CA GLY A 74 8.03 5.23 -3.07
C GLY A 74 6.52 5.33 -2.90
N LYS A 75 5.78 4.41 -3.54
CA LYS A 75 4.32 4.48 -3.65
C LYS A 75 3.63 3.27 -3.06
N ILE A 76 2.49 3.54 -2.44
CA ILE A 76 1.50 2.57 -1.99
C ILE A 76 0.31 2.70 -2.94
N GLY A 77 -0.01 1.64 -3.68
CA GLY A 77 -1.20 1.54 -4.51
C GLY A 77 -2.28 0.74 -3.81
N ILE A 78 -3.52 1.21 -3.85
CA ILE A 78 -4.69 0.46 -3.42
C ILE A 78 -5.63 0.35 -4.62
N ALA A 79 -6.14 -0.85 -4.88
CA ALA A 79 -7.15 -1.06 -5.90
C ALA A 79 -8.27 -1.93 -5.34
N ARG A 80 -9.50 -1.66 -5.77
CA ARG A 80 -10.68 -2.48 -5.51
C ARG A 80 -11.39 -2.81 -6.81
N PHE A 81 -11.80 -4.05 -6.93
CA PHE A 81 -12.72 -4.53 -7.94
C PHE A 81 -13.74 -5.42 -7.25
N GLU A 82 -15.01 -5.02 -7.29
CA GLU A 82 -16.08 -5.69 -6.53
C GLU A 82 -15.67 -5.86 -5.06
N ASP A 83 -15.64 -7.10 -4.57
CA ASP A 83 -15.34 -7.45 -3.19
C ASP A 83 -13.84 -7.65 -2.94
N HIS A 84 -13.00 -7.47 -3.97
CA HIS A 84 -11.56 -7.70 -3.86
C HIS A 84 -10.78 -6.41 -3.72
N ILE A 85 -9.97 -6.34 -2.66
CA ILE A 85 -9.06 -5.24 -2.36
C ILE A 85 -7.62 -5.74 -2.47
N CYS A 86 -6.80 -5.01 -3.23
CA CYS A 86 -5.38 -5.25 -3.34
C CYS A 86 -4.60 -4.02 -2.88
N VAL A 87 -3.52 -4.25 -2.13
CA VAL A 87 -2.53 -3.23 -1.78
C VAL A 87 -1.19 -3.64 -2.37
N ALA A 88 -0.53 -2.73 -3.08
CA ALA A 88 0.79 -2.92 -3.65
C ALA A 88 1.75 -1.84 -3.12
N LEU A 89 2.94 -2.26 -2.71
CA LEU A 89 4.05 -1.39 -2.33
C LEU A 89 5.08 -1.42 -3.45
N PHE A 90 5.56 -0.25 -3.85
CA PHE A 90 6.69 -0.12 -4.76
C PHE A 90 7.66 0.89 -4.17
N PHE A 91 8.72 0.39 -3.53
CA PHE A 91 9.68 1.20 -2.80
C PHE A 91 11.09 1.03 -3.35
N GLY A 92 11.80 2.16 -3.43
CA GLY A 92 13.25 2.16 -3.38
C GLY A 92 13.71 1.99 -1.94
N ILE A 93 14.75 1.20 -1.73
CA ILE A 93 15.43 0.99 -0.47
C ILE A 93 16.83 1.60 -0.60
N GLY A 94 17.16 2.51 0.32
CA GLY A 94 18.38 3.29 0.22
C GLY A 94 19.08 3.51 1.55
N LEU A 95 20.42 3.44 1.49
CA LEU A 95 21.33 3.91 2.53
C LEU A 95 22.70 4.18 1.88
N LEU A 96 23.21 5.42 1.98
CA LEU A 96 24.46 5.85 1.34
C LEU A 96 24.44 5.56 -0.18
N ASN A 97 25.17 4.53 -0.63
CA ASN A 97 25.27 4.12 -2.04
C ASN A 97 24.38 2.92 -2.40
N LEU A 98 23.64 2.35 -1.42
CA LEU A 98 22.70 1.27 -1.69
C LEU A 98 21.48 1.84 -2.42
N ASN A 99 21.17 1.26 -3.58
CA ASN A 99 20.00 1.58 -4.41
C ASN A 99 19.34 0.28 -4.84
N GLU A 100 18.45 -0.26 -4.00
CA GLU A 100 17.65 -1.43 -4.31
C GLU A 100 16.17 -1.04 -4.51
N VAL A 101 15.41 -1.90 -5.18
CA VAL A 101 13.96 -1.77 -5.35
C VAL A 101 13.29 -3.01 -4.78
N SER A 102 12.15 -2.81 -4.12
CA SER A 102 11.34 -3.89 -3.59
C SER A 102 9.86 -3.67 -3.86
N ILE A 103 9.15 -4.77 -4.07
CA ILE A 103 7.73 -4.82 -4.33
C ILE A 103 7.09 -5.76 -3.33
N GLY A 104 5.98 -5.33 -2.75
CA GLY A 104 5.12 -6.16 -1.92
C GLY A 104 3.68 -6.07 -2.40
N LEU A 105 2.92 -7.16 -2.26
CA LEU A 105 1.50 -7.19 -2.57
C LEU A 105 0.73 -7.92 -1.47
N GLY A 106 -0.47 -7.45 -1.18
CA GLY A 106 -1.45 -8.19 -0.37
C GLY A 106 -2.84 -8.04 -0.95
N HIS A 107 -3.67 -9.04 -0.68
CA HIS A 107 -5.05 -9.14 -1.16
C HIS A 107 -6.00 -9.47 -0.02
N ARG A 108 -7.21 -8.90 -0.04
CA ARG A 108 -8.32 -9.32 0.82
C ARG A 108 -9.60 -9.36 0.00
N ALA A 109 -10.51 -10.25 0.37
CA ALA A 109 -11.90 -10.23 -0.09
C ALA A 109 -12.78 -9.78 1.09
N VAL A 110 -13.71 -8.85 0.85
CA VAL A 110 -14.60 -8.24 1.86
C VAL A 110 -16.00 -8.15 1.32
#